data_AF-A0A2N0V117-F1
#
_entry.id   AF-A0A2N0V117-F1
#
_cell.length_a   1.000
_cell.length_b   1.000
_cell.length_c   1.000
_cell.angle_alpha   90.00
_cell.angle_beta   90.00
_cell.angle_gamma   90.00
#
_symmetry.space_group_name_H-M   'P 1'
#
loop_
_entity.id
_entity.type
_entity.pdbx_description
1 polymer ?
#
loop_
_entity_poly.entity_id
_entity_poly.type
_entity_poly.pdbx_seq_one_letter_code
_entity_poly.pdbx_strand_id
1 'polypeptide(L)' 'MKRLFPLFREPEAVRLAIAPEVLAALVEKGEIHATDFRCLDLGSKQIVWKMFLSQAKAKLNRGLVNPEL' A
#
# COMPACT_ATOMS: atom_id res chain seq x y z
N MET A 1 -27.54 11.64 -19.92
CA MET A 1 -26.09 11.79 -19.64
C MET A 1 -25.92 11.96 -18.13
N LYS A 2 -25.49 10.90 -17.43
CA LYS A 2 -25.33 10.93 -15.97
C LYS A 2 -23.89 11.33 -15.66
N ARG A 3 -23.71 12.49 -15.02
CA ARG A 3 -22.40 13.02 -14.63
C ARG A 3 -21.77 12.07 -13.61
N LEU A 4 -20.68 11.43 -14.00
CA LEU A 4 -19.85 10.64 -13.09
C LEU A 4 -19.12 11.62 -12.17
N PHE A 5 -19.47 11.59 -10.89
CA PHE A 5 -18.76 12.29 -9.83
C PHE A 5 -17.28 11.86 -9.83
N PRO A 6 -16.32 12.76 -9.54
CA PRO A 6 -14.93 12.36 -9.39
C PRO A 6 -14.82 11.59 -8.07
N LEU A 7 -14.97 10.27 -8.13
CA LEU A 7 -15.11 9.40 -6.96
C LEU A 7 -13.82 9.28 -6.13
N PHE A 8 -12.69 9.80 -6.62
CA PHE A 8 -11.39 9.66 -5.96
C PHE A 8 -10.63 10.98 -6.04
N ARG A 9 -10.90 11.87 -5.09
CA ARG A 9 -9.85 12.79 -4.64
C ARG A 9 -8.90 11.93 -3.82
N GLU A 10 -7.66 11.75 -4.28
CA GLU A 10 -6.68 10.98 -3.53
C GLU A 10 -6.51 11.62 -2.14
N PRO A 11 -6.62 10.85 -1.04
CA PRO A 11 -6.20 11.35 0.24
C PRO A 11 -4.68 11.49 0.17
N GLU A 12 -4.22 12.74 0.26
CA GLU A 12 -2.84 13.16 -0.03
C GLU A 12 -1.81 12.60 0.96
N ALA A 13 -2.26 12.08 2.10
CA ALA A 13 -1.44 11.34 3.04
C ALA A 13 -2.31 10.38 3.87
N VAL A 14 -1.82 9.17 4.13
CA VAL A 14 -2.32 8.41 5.26
C VAL A 14 -1.98 9.22 6.50
N ARG A 15 -2.94 9.48 7.39
CA ARG A 15 -2.66 10.12 8.69
C ARG A 15 -1.95 9.16 9.65
N LEU A 16 -0.88 8.52 9.18
CA LEU A 16 0.05 7.78 10.01
C LEU A 16 1.11 8.78 10.48
N ALA A 17 1.50 8.70 11.76
CA ALA A 17 2.65 9.44 12.28
C ALA A 17 4.00 8.90 11.75
N ILE A 18 3.97 8.20 10.61
CA ILE A 18 5.07 7.48 10.00
C ILE A 18 5.18 7.98 8.56
N ALA A 19 6.36 8.45 8.18
CA ALA A 19 6.62 8.88 6.81
C ALA A 19 6.39 7.70 5.81
N PRO A 20 5.87 7.96 4.60
CA PRO A 20 5.58 6.91 3.62
C PRO A 20 6.76 5.98 3.30
N GLU A 21 7.97 6.52 3.24
CA GLU A 21 9.20 5.79 2.93
C GLU A 21 9.55 4.81 4.05
N VAL A 22 9.37 5.24 5.31
CA VAL A 22 9.58 4.41 6.50
C VAL A 22 8.55 3.28 6.51
N LEU A 23 7.28 3.61 6.26
CA LEU A 23 6.23 2.60 6.16
C LEU A 23 6.52 1.56 5.07
N ALA A 24 6.98 2.00 3.89
CA ALA A 24 7.32 1.09 2.80
C ALA A 24 8.48 0.14 3.17
N ALA A 25 9.49 0.63 3.87
CA ALA A 25 10.61 -0.18 4.35
C ALA A 25 10.18 -1.21 5.41
N LEU A 26 9.32 -0.81 6.35
CA LEU A 26 8.78 -1.70 7.37
C LEU A 26 7.91 -2.82 6.77
N VAL A 27 7.14 -2.50 5.72
CA VAL A 27 6.39 -3.49 4.93
C VAL A 27 7.32 -4.42 4.15
N GLU A 28 8.38 -3.90 3.53
CA GLU A 28 9.34 -4.73 2.77
C GLU A 28 10.01 -5.78 3.67
N LYS A 29 10.43 -5.36 4.87
CA LYS A 29 11.04 -6.20 5.91
C LYS A 29 10.07 -7.17 6.59
N GLY A 30 8.76 -6.97 6.43
CA GLY A 30 7.74 -7.77 7.13
C GLY A 30 7.59 -7.43 8.62
N GLU A 31 8.07 -6.25 9.03
CA GLU A 31 7.95 -5.77 10.41
C GLU A 31 6.54 -5.23 10.71
N ILE A 32 5.79 -4.85 9.67
CA ILE A 32 4.38 -4.46 9.77
C ILE A 32 3.55 -5.30 8.79
N HIS A 33 2.41 -5.77 9.29
CA HIS A 33 1.47 -6.62 8.58
C HIS A 33 0.21 -5.85 8.17
N ALA A 34 -0.48 -6.37 7.16
CA ALA A 34 -1.79 -5.90 6.75
C ALA A 34 -2.78 -5.77 7.95
N THR A 35 -2.70 -6.68 8.91
CA THR A 35 -3.57 -6.72 10.11
C THR A 35 -3.38 -5.53 11.06
N ASP A 36 -2.24 -4.84 10.99
CA ASP A 36 -1.91 -3.71 11.86
C ASP A 36 -2.72 -2.46 11.46
N PHE A 37 -3.30 -2.45 10.27
CA PHE A 37 -4.08 -1.35 9.70
C PHE A 37 -5.60 -1.54 9.83
N ARG A 38 -6.06 -2.52 10.61
CA ARG A 38 -7.51 -2.81 10.76
C ARG A 38 -8.31 -1.63 11.28
N CYS A 39 -7.72 -0.78 12.13
CA CYS A 39 -8.37 0.38 12.74
C CYS A 39 -8.44 1.62 11.83
N LEU A 40 -7.79 1.60 10.67
CA LEU A 40 -7.83 2.72 9.73
C LEU A 40 -9.22 2.88 9.10
N ASP A 41 -9.56 4.12 8.76
CA ASP A 41 -10.72 4.42 7.91
C ASP A 41 -10.51 3.87 6.48
N LEU A 42 -11.59 3.83 5.70
CA LEU A 42 -11.57 3.24 4.36
C LEU A 42 -10.56 3.92 3.42
N GLY A 43 -10.44 5.25 3.47
CA GLY A 43 -9.51 5.99 2.60
C GLY A 43 -8.05 5.69 2.96
N SER A 44 -7.75 5.72 4.25
CA SER A 44 -6.41 5.37 4.76
C SER A 44 -6.03 3.92 4.43
N LYS A 45 -6.97 2.97 4.54
CA LYS A 45 -6.76 1.57 4.14
C LYS A 45 -6.42 1.42 2.65
N GLN A 46 -7.10 2.14 1.77
CA GLN A 46 -6.85 2.08 0.33
C GLN A 46 -5.41 2.47 -0.01
N ILE A 47 -4.88 3.50 0.64
CA ILE A 47 -3.50 3.95 0.42
C ILE A 47 -2.51 2.90 0.89
N VAL A 48 -2.68 2.38 2.11
CA VAL A 48 -1.81 1.32 2.64
C VAL A 48 -1.86 0.09 1.72
N TRP A 49 -3.03 -0.29 1.21
CA TRP A 49 -3.16 -1.42 0.28
C TRP A 49 -2.46 -1.19 -1.06
N LYS A 50 -2.50 0.03 -1.61
CA LYS A 50 -1.70 0.38 -2.79
C LYS A 50 -0.20 0.15 -2.52
N MET A 51 0.30 0.48 -1.33
CA MET A 51 1.70 0.23 -0.94
C MET A 51 2.01 -1.27 -0.85
N PHE A 52 1.18 -2.06 -0.15
CA PHE A 52 1.35 -3.51 -0.07
C PHE A 52 1.31 -4.17 -1.44
N LEU A 53 0.38 -3.76 -2.31
CA LEU A 53 0.26 -4.29 -3.66
C LEU A 53 1.49 -3.96 -4.52
N SER A 54 2.00 -2.73 -4.42
CA SER A 54 3.24 -2.33 -5.09
C SER A 54 4.43 -3.20 -4.65
N GLN A 55 4.55 -3.44 -3.34
CA GLN A 55 5.61 -4.30 -2.79
C GLN A 55 5.46 -5.76 -3.21
N ALA A 56 4.25 -6.31 -3.21
CA ALA A 56 3.98 -7.66 -3.68
C ALA A 56 4.33 -7.81 -5.17
N LYS A 57 3.96 -6.82 -6.00
CA LYS A 57 4.34 -6.77 -7.42
C LYS A 57 5.85 -6.71 -7.61
N ALA A 58 6.55 -5.89 -6.82
CA ALA A 58 8.02 -5.82 -6.87
C ALA A 58 8.67 -7.15 -6.49
N LYS A 59 8.19 -7.83 -5.44
CA LYS A 59 8.66 -9.17 -5.03
C LYS A 59 8.39 -10.21 -6.11
N LEU A 60 7.20 -10.22 -6.70
CA LEU A 60 6.85 -11.12 -7.79
C LEU A 60 7.76 -10.89 -9.01
N ASN A 61 7.97 -9.64 -9.40
CA ASN A 61 8.86 -9.30 -10.51
C ASN A 61 10.32 -9.70 -10.24
N ARG A 62 10.82 -9.54 -9.00
CA ARG A 62 12.15 -10.01 -8.60
C ARG A 62 12.23 -11.55 -8.66
N GLY A 63 11.20 -12.25 -8.21
CA GLY A 63 11.11 -13.72 -8.27
C GLY A 63 11.05 -14.25 -9.71
N LEU A 64 10.43 -13.52 -10.63
CA LEU A 64 10.41 -13.86 -12.06
C LEU A 64 11.76 -13.64 -12.76
N VAL A 65 12.67 -12.86 -12.17
CA VAL A 65 14.03 -12.59 -12.71
C VAL A 65 15.08 -13.53 -12.12
N ASN A 66 14.77 -14.25 -11.03
CA ASN A 66 15.65 -15.29 -10.45
C ASN A 66 14.87 -16.61 -10.27
N PRO A 67 14.85 -17.49 -11.29
CA PRO A 67 14.17 -18.78 -11.21
C PRO A 67 14.94 -19.87 -10.44
N GLU A 68 16.03 -19.57 -9.73
CA GLU A 68 16.85 -20.60 -9.07
C GLU A 68 16.61 -20.64 -7.55
N LEU A 69 15.64 -21.48 -7.19
CA LEU A 69 15.65 -22.32 -5.99
C LEU A 69 14.92 -23.63 -6.30
#